data_AF-A0A6J3R235-F1
#
_entry.id   AF-A0A6J3R235-F1
#
_cell.length_a   1.000
_cell.length_b   1.000
_cell.length_c   1.000
_cell.angle_alpha   90.00
_cell.angle_beta   90.00
_cell.angle_gamma   90.00
#
_symmetry.space_group_name_H-M   'P 1'
#
loop_
_entity.id
_entity.type
_entity.pdbx_description
1 polymer ?
#
loop_
_entity_poly.entity_id
_entity_poly.type
_entity_poly.pdbx_seq_one_letter_code
_entity_poly.pdbx_strand_id
1 'polypeptide(L)'
;MAWNTNLRWRLPVICLLLQVALVVLFGVFVRYDLDADAHWIEERMSRNISSDLDNEFYYRYPSFQDVHVMIFVGFGFLMTFLQRYGYSAVGFNFLLAAFGIQWALLMQGWFHSFDGRYILLGVENLINADFCVGSVCVAFGAVLGKVSPVQLLIMTLFQVTLFSVNEFILLSLLEVKDAGGSMTIHTFGAYFGLTVTWILYRPNLYQSKDRPSSVYHSDLFAMIGTLFLWMYWPSFNSAVSNHGDAQHRAVINTYCSLAACVLTAVALSSVLHKKGKLDMVHIQNATLAGGVAVGTAAEMMLMPYGSLIIGFICGIISTLGFVYLTPFLESRLRIQDTCGIHNLHGMPGIIGGIVGAVTAASANTELYGQEGLAFAFGFGSSTLSWNASTQGKFQAAGLFVSLAMALVGGIIVGVILKLPFWGQAADENCFEDAIYWEMPKDQKSIVFHSEDPTLKPSEP
;
A
#
# COMPACT_ATOMS: atom_id res chain seq x y z
N MET A 1 5.36 29.97 -17.25
CA MET A 1 5.88 28.60 -17.53
C MET A 1 5.59 27.59 -16.41
N ALA A 2 5.47 28.00 -15.13
CA ALA A 2 5.23 27.07 -13.99
C ALA A 2 3.88 26.33 -13.98
N TRP A 3 2.89 26.77 -14.77
CA TRP A 3 1.50 26.25 -14.73
C TRP A 3 1.10 25.47 -15.99
N ASN A 4 2.06 25.09 -16.83
CA ASN A 4 1.73 24.30 -18.01
C ASN A 4 1.49 22.85 -17.58
N THR A 5 0.25 22.37 -17.68
CA THR A 5 -0.15 20.98 -17.42
C THR A 5 -0.13 20.11 -18.68
N ASN A 6 0.20 20.67 -19.85
CA ASN A 6 0.32 19.89 -21.09
C ASN A 6 1.54 18.95 -21.02
N LEU A 7 1.27 17.66 -20.89
CA LEU A 7 2.31 16.63 -20.72
C LEU A 7 2.75 15.96 -22.02
N ARG A 8 2.35 16.47 -23.20
CA ARG A 8 2.61 15.84 -24.52
C ARG A 8 4.06 15.42 -24.75
N TRP A 9 5.02 16.12 -24.17
CA TRP A 9 6.45 15.76 -24.25
C TRP A 9 6.98 15.18 -22.95
N ARG A 10 6.65 15.79 -21.80
CA ARG A 10 7.22 15.41 -20.50
C ARG A 10 6.86 13.98 -20.09
N LEU A 11 5.59 13.60 -20.18
CA LEU A 11 5.16 12.27 -19.75
C LEU A 11 5.73 11.17 -20.66
N PRO A 12 5.61 11.23 -22.01
CA PRO A 12 6.19 10.21 -22.86
C PRO A 12 7.72 10.08 -22.71
N VAL A 13 8.44 11.19 -22.59
CA VAL A 13 9.90 11.16 -22.41
C VAL A 13 10.28 10.44 -21.12
N ILE A 14 9.62 10.75 -20.00
CA ILE A 14 9.90 10.09 -18.72
C ILE A 14 9.53 8.61 -18.77
N CYS A 15 8.35 8.26 -19.29
CA CYS A 15 7.95 6.85 -19.42
C CYS A 15 8.93 6.05 -20.28
N LEU A 16 9.31 6.57 -21.46
CA LEU A 16 10.22 5.88 -22.37
C LEU A 16 11.63 5.80 -21.79
N LEU A 17 12.13 6.86 -21.15
CA LEU A 17 13.45 6.84 -20.52
C LEU A 17 13.52 5.81 -19.40
N LEU A 18 12.53 5.78 -18.51
CA LEU A 18 12.46 4.81 -17.42
C LEU A 18 12.36 3.38 -17.98
N GLN A 19 11.48 3.15 -18.96
CA GLN A 19 11.29 1.82 -19.52
C GLN A 19 12.52 1.31 -20.29
N VAL A 20 13.21 2.17 -21.06
CA VAL A 20 14.47 1.82 -21.74
C VAL A 20 15.55 1.48 -20.71
N ALA A 21 15.68 2.28 -19.64
CA ALA A 21 16.61 2.00 -18.57
C ALA A 21 16.32 0.64 -17.91
N LEU A 22 15.05 0.34 -17.64
CA LEU A 22 14.62 -0.96 -17.09
C LEU A 22 14.97 -2.11 -18.04
N VAL A 23 14.69 -2.00 -19.34
CA VAL A 23 15.04 -3.04 -20.33
C VAL A 23 16.55 -3.33 -20.33
N VAL A 24 17.37 -2.28 -20.29
CA VAL A 24 18.84 -2.43 -20.23
C VAL A 24 19.26 -3.10 -18.93
N LEU A 25 18.76 -2.63 -17.79
CA LEU A 25 19.12 -3.17 -16.48
C LEU A 25 18.66 -4.62 -16.30
N PHE A 26 17.46 -4.99 -16.77
CA PHE A 26 17.00 -6.38 -16.79
C PHE A 26 17.88 -7.25 -17.68
N GLY A 27 18.24 -6.78 -18.89
CA GLY A 27 19.15 -7.52 -19.77
C GLY A 27 20.52 -7.78 -19.13
N VAL A 28 21.05 -6.80 -18.41
CA VAL A 28 22.34 -6.89 -17.72
C VAL A 28 22.27 -7.80 -16.49
N PHE A 29 21.27 -7.61 -15.62
CA PHE A 29 21.29 -8.17 -14.27
C PHE A 29 20.31 -9.33 -14.04
N VAL A 30 19.16 -9.40 -14.71
CA VAL A 30 18.07 -10.30 -14.28
C VAL A 30 18.08 -11.62 -15.05
N ARG A 31 17.97 -12.75 -14.34
CA ARG A 31 17.85 -14.11 -14.90
C ARG A 31 16.72 -14.84 -14.19
N TYR A 32 16.21 -15.91 -14.81
CA TYR A 32 15.30 -16.82 -14.14
C TYR A 32 16.03 -17.52 -12.99
N ASP A 33 15.31 -17.74 -11.89
CA ASP A 33 15.76 -18.66 -10.86
C ASP A 33 15.70 -20.12 -11.35
N LEU A 34 16.19 -21.05 -10.53
CA LEU A 34 16.27 -22.46 -10.89
C LEU A 34 14.88 -23.10 -11.10
N ASP A 35 13.86 -22.61 -10.39
CA ASP A 35 12.49 -23.12 -10.45
C ASP A 35 11.76 -22.65 -11.73
N ALA A 36 12.15 -21.50 -12.31
CA ALA A 36 11.64 -20.99 -13.58
C ALA A 36 12.54 -21.29 -14.80
N ASP A 37 13.77 -21.76 -14.60
CA ASP A 37 14.71 -22.08 -15.67
C ASP A 37 14.29 -23.33 -16.47
N ALA A 38 14.62 -23.34 -17.77
CA ALA A 38 14.31 -24.46 -18.66
C ALA A 38 15.01 -25.78 -18.29
N HIS A 39 16.07 -25.72 -17.46
CA HIS A 39 16.76 -26.90 -16.93
C HIS A 39 16.07 -27.52 -15.70
N TRP A 40 14.84 -27.12 -15.37
CA TRP A 40 14.07 -27.66 -14.22
C TRP A 40 14.10 -29.20 -14.09
N ILE A 41 14.05 -29.95 -15.19
CA ILE A 41 14.08 -31.43 -15.15
C ILE A 41 15.40 -31.94 -14.53
N GLU A 42 16.52 -31.32 -14.88
CA GLU A 42 17.85 -31.66 -14.36
C GLU A 42 17.97 -31.21 -12.91
N GLU A 43 17.49 -30.01 -12.60
CA GLU A 43 17.47 -29.46 -11.25
C GLU A 43 16.68 -30.37 -10.30
N ARG A 44 15.50 -30.81 -10.73
CA ARG A 44 14.62 -31.73 -10.00
C ARG A 44 15.33 -33.04 -9.68
N MET A 45 16.05 -33.61 -10.65
CA MET A 45 16.85 -34.81 -10.43
C MET A 45 17.99 -34.55 -9.43
N SER A 46 18.67 -33.41 -9.52
CA SER A 46 19.79 -33.05 -8.65
C SER A 46 19.37 -32.82 -7.20
N ARG A 47 18.20 -32.19 -6.97
CA ARG A 47 17.61 -31.92 -5.66
C ARG A 47 16.79 -33.08 -5.10
N ASN A 48 16.73 -34.22 -5.81
CA ASN A 48 15.92 -35.39 -5.46
C ASN A 48 14.44 -35.04 -5.22
N ILE A 49 13.92 -34.11 -6.02
CA ILE A 49 12.53 -33.67 -5.97
C ILE A 49 11.67 -34.69 -6.72
N SER A 50 10.59 -35.13 -6.08
CA SER A 50 9.78 -36.24 -6.58
C SER A 50 8.56 -35.80 -7.39
N SER A 51 8.15 -34.54 -7.24
CA SER A 51 6.92 -34.00 -7.82
C SER A 51 7.15 -32.58 -8.34
N ASP A 52 6.52 -32.23 -9.46
CA ASP A 52 6.51 -30.84 -9.92
C ASP A 52 5.74 -29.91 -8.96
N LEU A 53 4.89 -30.48 -8.08
CA LEU A 53 4.23 -29.73 -7.02
C LEU A 53 5.20 -29.16 -5.99
N ASP A 54 6.44 -29.67 -5.92
CA ASP A 54 7.48 -29.15 -5.03
C ASP A 54 8.13 -27.86 -5.58
N ASN A 55 7.79 -27.44 -6.80
CA ASN A 55 8.20 -26.15 -7.37
C ASN A 55 7.51 -24.99 -6.62
N GLU A 56 8.28 -23.97 -6.24
CA GLU A 56 7.79 -22.87 -5.41
C GLU A 56 6.60 -22.13 -6.03
N PHE A 57 6.50 -22.15 -7.37
CA PHE A 57 5.35 -21.62 -8.11
C PHE A 57 4.02 -22.13 -7.55
N TYR A 58 3.85 -23.43 -7.32
CA TYR A 58 2.56 -23.99 -6.92
C TYR A 58 2.15 -23.59 -5.50
N TYR A 59 3.11 -23.32 -4.62
CA TYR A 59 2.84 -22.87 -3.25
C TYR A 59 2.61 -21.37 -3.15
N ARG A 60 3.35 -20.56 -3.92
CA ARG A 60 3.36 -19.10 -3.76
C ARG A 60 2.55 -18.33 -4.78
N TYR A 61 2.33 -18.87 -5.98
CA TYR A 61 1.60 -18.17 -7.03
C TYR A 61 0.19 -17.72 -6.60
N PRO A 62 -0.60 -18.52 -5.85
CA PRO A 62 -1.89 -18.04 -5.34
C PRO A 62 -1.76 -16.80 -4.44
N SER A 63 -0.79 -16.80 -3.52
CA SER A 63 -0.53 -15.64 -2.65
C SER A 63 -0.08 -14.42 -3.46
N PHE A 64 0.76 -14.62 -4.49
CA PHE A 64 1.11 -13.57 -5.44
C PHE A 64 -0.12 -12.98 -6.11
N GLN A 65 -1.03 -13.80 -6.64
CA GLN A 65 -2.23 -13.30 -7.32
C GLN A 65 -3.09 -12.43 -6.40
N ASP A 66 -3.28 -12.86 -5.15
CA ASP A 66 -4.05 -12.12 -4.16
C ASP A 66 -3.41 -10.74 -3.86
N VAL A 67 -2.10 -10.72 -3.62
CA VAL A 67 -1.34 -9.47 -3.38
C VAL A 67 -1.39 -8.57 -4.62
N HIS A 68 -1.22 -9.14 -5.82
CA HIS A 68 -1.28 -8.40 -7.07
C HIS A 68 -2.65 -7.73 -7.27
N VAL A 69 -3.74 -8.44 -6.97
CA VAL A 69 -5.09 -7.87 -7.03
C VAL A 69 -5.25 -6.74 -6.02
N MET A 70 -4.69 -6.86 -4.81
CA MET A 70 -4.70 -5.77 -3.83
C MET A 70 -3.99 -4.50 -4.36
N ILE A 71 -2.88 -4.63 -5.06
CA ILE A 71 -2.14 -3.50 -5.63
C ILE A 71 -2.92 -2.82 -6.76
N PHE A 72 -3.39 -3.59 -7.74
CA PHE A 72 -3.97 -3.01 -8.97
C PHE A 72 -5.47 -2.69 -8.83
N VAL A 73 -6.25 -3.56 -8.19
CA VAL A 73 -7.69 -3.38 -7.98
C VAL A 73 -7.98 -2.76 -6.62
N GLY A 74 -7.39 -3.31 -5.56
CA GLY A 74 -7.64 -2.88 -4.19
C GLY A 74 -7.38 -1.39 -3.98
N PHE A 75 -6.11 -0.98 -4.04
CA PHE A 75 -5.72 0.43 -3.95
C PHE A 75 -6.31 1.26 -5.10
N GLY A 76 -6.22 0.75 -6.33
CA GLY A 76 -6.67 1.45 -7.54
C GLY A 76 -8.12 1.92 -7.44
N PHE A 77 -9.05 1.04 -7.06
CA PHE A 77 -10.45 1.39 -6.88
C PHE A 77 -10.74 2.08 -5.55
N LEU A 78 -10.05 1.77 -4.44
CA LEU A 78 -10.27 2.46 -3.17
C LEU A 78 -10.14 3.98 -3.34
N MET A 79 -9.18 4.41 -4.16
CA MET A 79 -8.92 5.83 -4.44
C MET A 79 -9.92 6.49 -5.42
N THR A 80 -10.84 5.73 -6.04
CA THR A 80 -11.84 6.29 -6.97
C THR A 80 -13.03 6.96 -6.28
N PHE A 81 -13.02 7.10 -4.95
CA PHE A 81 -14.09 7.79 -4.22
C PHE A 81 -14.26 9.25 -4.66
N LEU A 82 -13.18 9.89 -5.12
CA LEU A 82 -13.18 11.26 -5.66
C LEU A 82 -14.01 11.35 -6.95
N GLN A 83 -15.12 12.08 -6.89
CA GLN A 83 -16.15 12.11 -7.95
C GLN A 83 -15.65 12.49 -9.35
N ARG A 84 -14.55 13.24 -9.46
CA ARG A 84 -13.98 13.74 -10.73
C ARG A 84 -12.50 13.39 -10.89
N TYR A 85 -12.03 12.40 -10.15
CA TYR A 85 -10.65 11.95 -10.19
C TYR A 85 -10.53 10.42 -10.33
N GLY A 86 -11.59 9.76 -10.82
CA GLY A 86 -11.66 8.31 -10.96
C GLY A 86 -10.65 7.78 -11.97
N TYR A 87 -10.46 8.46 -13.11
CA TYR A 87 -9.50 8.01 -14.15
C TYR A 87 -8.07 8.14 -13.66
N SER A 88 -7.75 9.26 -13.03
CA SER A 88 -6.43 9.50 -12.46
C SER A 88 -6.15 8.60 -11.27
N ALA A 89 -7.14 8.30 -10.40
CA ALA A 89 -6.97 7.36 -9.30
C ALA A 89 -6.56 5.97 -9.80
N VAL A 90 -7.41 5.30 -10.58
CA VAL A 90 -7.13 3.94 -11.04
C VAL A 90 -6.02 3.90 -12.10
N GLY A 91 -6.01 4.86 -13.02
CA GLY A 91 -5.07 4.91 -14.13
C GLY A 91 -3.65 5.32 -13.71
N PHE A 92 -3.50 6.26 -12.77
CA PHE A 92 -2.16 6.59 -12.25
C PHE A 92 -1.68 5.54 -11.25
N ASN A 93 -2.57 4.89 -10.48
CA ASN A 93 -2.20 3.71 -9.71
C ASN A 93 -1.66 2.61 -10.63
N PHE A 94 -2.33 2.35 -11.75
CA PHE A 94 -1.86 1.38 -12.72
C PHE A 94 -0.48 1.75 -13.29
N LEU A 95 -0.29 3.00 -13.70
CA LEU A 95 0.98 3.50 -14.22
C LEU A 95 2.12 3.38 -13.21
N LEU A 96 1.92 3.85 -11.98
CA LEU A 96 2.96 3.85 -10.95
C LEU A 96 3.28 2.42 -10.51
N ALA A 97 2.29 1.52 -10.47
CA ALA A 97 2.50 0.13 -10.08
C ALA A 97 3.25 -0.64 -11.17
N ALA A 98 2.87 -0.50 -12.44
CA ALA A 98 3.53 -1.14 -13.57
C ALA A 98 5.02 -0.74 -13.69
N PHE A 99 5.34 0.53 -13.41
CA PHE A 99 6.74 0.97 -13.31
C PHE A 99 7.40 0.45 -12.03
N GLY A 100 6.72 0.61 -10.89
CA GLY A 100 7.25 0.30 -9.57
C GLY A 100 7.67 -1.16 -9.41
N ILE A 101 6.90 -2.13 -9.89
CA ILE A 101 7.23 -3.55 -9.75
C ILE A 101 8.53 -3.90 -10.48
N GLN A 102 8.74 -3.34 -11.68
CA GLN A 102 9.98 -3.57 -12.45
C GLN A 102 11.18 -2.99 -11.71
N TRP A 103 11.03 -1.78 -11.16
CA TRP A 103 12.11 -1.14 -10.41
C TRP A 103 12.37 -1.82 -9.06
N ALA A 104 11.33 -2.32 -8.39
CA ALA A 104 11.43 -3.05 -7.13
C ALA A 104 12.16 -4.39 -7.31
N LEU A 105 11.87 -5.14 -8.38
CA LEU A 105 12.60 -6.37 -8.73
C LEU A 105 14.11 -6.16 -8.86
N LEU A 106 14.54 -5.02 -9.40
CA LEU A 106 15.95 -4.66 -9.47
C LEU A 106 16.49 -4.25 -8.08
N MET A 107 15.81 -3.32 -7.42
CA MET A 107 16.26 -2.75 -6.15
C MET A 107 16.35 -3.79 -5.03
N GLN A 108 15.29 -4.57 -4.82
CA GLN A 108 15.28 -5.67 -3.84
C GLN A 108 16.17 -6.81 -4.31
N GLY A 109 16.21 -7.09 -5.62
CA GLY A 109 17.07 -8.10 -6.20
C GLY A 109 18.55 -7.89 -5.89
N TRP A 110 19.05 -6.64 -5.96
CA TRP A 110 20.43 -6.31 -5.59
C TRP A 110 20.77 -6.57 -4.11
N PHE A 111 19.78 -6.54 -3.21
CA PHE A 111 19.99 -6.77 -1.78
C PHE A 111 19.77 -8.22 -1.34
N HIS A 112 18.83 -8.94 -1.98
CA HIS A 112 18.32 -10.21 -1.46
C HIS A 112 18.52 -11.41 -2.40
N SER A 113 18.64 -11.20 -3.71
CA SER A 113 18.65 -12.29 -4.70
C SER A 113 19.80 -12.17 -5.70
N PHE A 114 20.82 -11.39 -5.34
CA PHE A 114 22.00 -11.19 -6.17
C PHE A 114 23.01 -12.31 -5.94
N ASP A 115 23.06 -13.27 -6.87
CA ASP A 115 24.02 -14.36 -6.85
C ASP A 115 25.09 -14.17 -7.95
N GLY A 116 26.34 -14.04 -7.51
CA GLY A 116 27.50 -13.76 -8.34
C GLY A 116 27.39 -12.43 -9.10
N ARG A 117 26.73 -12.46 -10.27
CA ARG A 117 26.52 -11.29 -11.14
C ARG A 117 25.05 -11.04 -11.51
N TYR A 118 24.14 -11.92 -11.11
CA TYR A 118 22.75 -11.88 -11.56
C TYR A 118 21.77 -11.83 -10.40
N ILE A 119 20.65 -11.17 -10.64
CA ILE A 119 19.43 -11.24 -9.83
C ILE A 119 18.64 -12.43 -10.34
N LEU A 120 18.46 -13.45 -9.50
CA LEU A 120 17.63 -14.62 -9.82
C LEU A 120 16.18 -14.32 -9.45
N LEU A 121 15.28 -14.46 -10.42
CA LEU A 121 13.90 -14.03 -10.30
C LEU A 121 12.95 -15.24 -10.29
N GLY A 122 12.25 -15.39 -9.18
CA GLY A 122 11.16 -16.33 -8.93
C GLY A 122 9.89 -15.66 -8.45
N VAL A 123 8.88 -16.47 -8.07
CA VAL A 123 7.57 -15.96 -7.62
C VAL A 123 7.67 -15.18 -6.32
N GLU A 124 8.58 -15.54 -5.41
CA GLU A 124 8.81 -14.77 -4.18
C GLU A 124 9.29 -13.34 -4.48
N ASN A 125 10.12 -13.15 -5.51
CA ASN A 125 10.54 -11.81 -5.93
C ASN A 125 9.37 -10.96 -6.42
N LEU A 126 8.40 -11.58 -7.11
CA LEU A 126 7.20 -10.90 -7.59
C LEU A 126 6.32 -10.44 -6.41
N ILE A 127 6.14 -11.28 -5.38
CA ILE A 127 5.39 -10.93 -4.16
C ILE A 127 6.05 -9.72 -3.47
N ASN A 128 7.37 -9.78 -3.27
CA ASN A 128 8.10 -8.71 -2.60
C ASN A 128 8.10 -7.39 -3.40
N ALA A 129 8.14 -7.47 -4.73
CA ALA A 129 8.00 -6.30 -5.60
C ALA A 129 6.63 -5.64 -5.44
N ASP A 130 5.55 -6.43 -5.35
CA ASP A 130 4.21 -5.92 -5.11
C ASP A 130 4.06 -5.33 -3.69
N PHE A 131 4.68 -5.90 -2.66
CA PHE A 131 4.74 -5.29 -1.33
C PHE A 131 5.44 -3.94 -1.32
N CYS A 132 6.59 -3.84 -2.01
CA CYS A 132 7.30 -2.58 -2.16
C CYS A 132 6.40 -1.51 -2.82
N VAL A 133 5.72 -1.88 -3.90
CA VAL A 133 4.77 -0.99 -4.60
C VAL A 133 3.56 -0.67 -3.74
N GLY A 134 3.10 -1.58 -2.89
CA GLY A 134 2.07 -1.31 -1.89
C GLY A 134 2.38 -0.10 -1.02
N SER A 135 3.65 0.08 -0.63
CA SER A 135 4.08 1.28 0.12
C SER A 135 3.91 2.58 -0.70
N VAL A 136 4.10 2.51 -2.02
CA VAL A 136 3.92 3.63 -2.95
C VAL A 136 2.44 3.92 -3.15
N CYS A 137 1.60 2.90 -3.26
CA CYS A 137 0.13 3.05 -3.30
C CYS A 137 -0.38 3.74 -2.02
N VAL A 138 0.16 3.37 -0.85
CA VAL A 138 -0.12 4.07 0.43
C VAL A 138 0.28 5.55 0.32
N ALA A 139 1.51 5.86 -0.07
CA ALA A 139 1.97 7.24 -0.17
C ALA A 139 1.19 8.07 -1.20
N PHE A 140 0.76 7.45 -2.30
CA PHE A 140 -0.08 8.08 -3.32
C PHE A 140 -1.39 8.59 -2.71
N GLY A 141 -2.00 7.86 -1.79
CA GLY A 141 -3.22 8.30 -1.11
C GLY A 141 -3.10 9.65 -0.38
N ALA A 142 -1.91 10.03 0.13
CA ALA A 142 -1.72 11.35 0.73
C ALA A 142 -1.68 12.48 -0.30
N VAL A 143 -1.13 12.23 -1.50
CA VAL A 143 -0.91 13.23 -2.55
C VAL A 143 -1.93 13.16 -3.69
N LEU A 144 -2.86 12.20 -3.64
CA LEU A 144 -3.92 11.97 -4.62
C LEU A 144 -4.64 13.27 -4.98
N GLY A 145 -4.89 13.49 -6.28
CA GLY A 145 -5.59 14.68 -6.75
C GLY A 145 -4.73 15.94 -6.90
N LYS A 146 -3.50 15.95 -6.36
CA LYS A 146 -2.65 17.16 -6.28
C LYS A 146 -1.35 17.05 -7.07
N VAL A 147 -0.99 15.87 -7.55
CA VAL A 147 0.26 15.62 -8.28
C VAL A 147 -0.02 15.14 -9.71
N SER A 148 0.93 15.41 -10.61
CA SER A 148 0.92 14.91 -11.99
C SER A 148 1.41 13.45 -12.07
N PRO A 149 1.09 12.71 -13.15
CA PRO A 149 1.65 11.37 -13.35
C PRO A 149 3.18 11.37 -13.47
N VAL A 150 3.79 12.48 -13.91
CA VAL A 150 5.25 12.63 -13.91
C VAL A 150 5.79 12.68 -12.48
N GLN A 151 5.18 13.46 -11.59
CA GLN A 151 5.58 13.48 -10.17
C GLN A 151 5.42 12.11 -9.53
N LEU A 152 4.37 11.36 -9.87
CA LEU A 152 4.17 10.01 -9.36
C LEU A 152 5.28 9.06 -9.79
N LEU A 153 5.68 9.05 -11.07
CA LEU A 153 6.79 8.22 -11.52
C LEU A 153 8.12 8.56 -10.81
N ILE A 154 8.39 9.85 -10.60
CA ILE A 154 9.58 10.29 -9.85
C ILE A 154 9.47 9.88 -8.37
N MET A 155 8.30 10.03 -7.76
CA MET A 155 8.04 9.58 -6.40
C MET A 155 8.28 8.08 -6.26
N THR A 156 7.72 7.27 -7.18
CA THR A 156 7.90 5.81 -7.21
C THR A 156 9.37 5.43 -7.33
N LEU A 157 10.13 6.07 -8.22
CA LEU A 157 11.55 5.78 -8.42
C LEU A 157 12.33 5.90 -7.09
N PHE A 158 12.18 7.02 -6.39
CA PHE A 158 12.89 7.26 -5.14
C PHE A 158 12.32 6.46 -3.97
N GLN A 159 11.00 6.35 -3.88
CA GLN A 159 10.36 5.65 -2.77
C GLN A 159 10.64 4.16 -2.80
N VAL A 160 10.62 3.52 -3.98
CA VAL A 160 11.02 2.10 -4.13
C VAL A 160 12.46 1.90 -3.69
N THR A 161 13.40 2.77 -4.11
CA THR A 161 14.80 2.69 -3.66
C THR A 161 14.92 2.82 -2.13
N LEU A 162 14.22 3.78 -1.53
CA LEU A 162 14.22 3.99 -0.08
C LEU A 162 13.55 2.83 0.67
N PHE A 163 12.47 2.28 0.12
CA PHE A 163 11.80 1.10 0.65
C PHE A 163 12.77 -0.08 0.69
N SER A 164 13.44 -0.41 -0.42
CA SER A 164 14.36 -1.56 -0.47
C SER A 164 15.54 -1.39 0.49
N VAL A 165 16.07 -0.17 0.66
CA VAL A 165 17.11 0.09 1.66
C VAL A 165 16.57 -0.07 3.09
N ASN A 166 15.37 0.44 3.37
CA ASN A 166 14.74 0.30 4.69
C ASN A 166 14.44 -1.16 5.01
N GLU A 167 13.87 -1.89 4.06
CA GLU A 167 13.60 -3.33 4.14
C GLU A 167 14.89 -4.12 4.41
N PHE A 168 15.97 -3.86 3.65
CA PHE A 168 17.26 -4.50 3.88
C PHE A 168 17.81 -4.23 5.28
N ILE A 169 17.75 -2.99 5.77
CA ILE A 169 18.19 -2.65 7.13
C ILE A 169 17.36 -3.43 8.15
N LEU A 170 16.03 -3.44 8.03
CA LEU A 170 15.15 -4.09 8.99
C LEU A 170 15.32 -5.61 8.97
N LEU A 171 15.11 -6.23 7.82
CA LEU A 171 14.99 -7.68 7.70
C LEU A 171 16.35 -8.38 7.71
N SER A 172 17.39 -7.76 7.14
CA SER A 172 18.71 -8.40 6.99
C SER A 172 19.74 -7.92 8.01
N LEU A 173 19.74 -6.64 8.42
CA LEU A 173 20.74 -6.12 9.37
C LEU A 173 20.26 -6.13 10.82
N LEU A 174 18.98 -5.86 11.05
CA LEU A 174 18.36 -5.85 12.37
C LEU A 174 17.61 -7.16 12.69
N GLU A 175 17.50 -8.08 11.73
CA GLU A 175 16.78 -9.36 11.86
C GLU A 175 15.34 -9.18 12.39
N VAL A 176 14.70 -8.08 12.00
CA VAL A 176 13.31 -7.77 12.33
C VAL A 176 12.38 -8.70 11.57
N LYS A 177 11.29 -9.13 12.21
CA LYS A 177 10.19 -9.87 11.59
C LYS A 177 9.04 -8.92 11.31
N ASP A 178 8.61 -8.81 10.06
CA ASP A 178 7.50 -7.93 9.67
C ASP A 178 6.77 -8.46 8.43
N ALA A 179 6.31 -9.72 8.47
CA ALA A 179 5.79 -10.43 7.30
C ALA A 179 4.66 -9.67 6.56
N GLY A 180 3.72 -9.05 7.28
CA GLY A 180 2.65 -8.22 6.70
C GLY A 180 2.99 -6.74 6.58
N GLY A 181 4.22 -6.33 6.90
CA GLY A 181 4.72 -4.99 6.62
C GLY A 181 4.06 -3.84 7.39
N SER A 182 3.68 -4.02 8.66
CA SER A 182 3.15 -2.88 9.44
C SER A 182 4.19 -1.76 9.55
N MET A 183 5.48 -2.09 9.59
CA MET A 183 6.58 -1.14 9.63
C MET A 183 7.10 -0.83 8.22
N THR A 184 7.51 -1.84 7.46
CA THR A 184 8.18 -1.69 6.16
C THR A 184 7.27 -1.12 5.08
N ILE A 185 5.97 -1.46 5.07
CA ILE A 185 5.00 -1.04 4.05
C ILE A 185 4.15 0.12 4.58
N HIS A 186 3.40 -0.11 5.65
CA HIS A 186 2.34 0.79 6.07
C HIS A 186 2.87 2.01 6.82
N THR A 187 3.69 1.82 7.86
CA THR A 187 4.32 2.95 8.58
C THR A 187 5.21 3.73 7.62
N PHE A 188 6.12 3.07 6.91
CA PHE A 188 7.02 3.73 5.97
C PHE A 188 6.26 4.51 4.89
N GLY A 189 5.34 3.85 4.16
CA GLY A 189 4.57 4.47 3.08
C GLY A 189 3.70 5.63 3.55
N ALA A 190 3.06 5.49 4.72
CA ALA A 190 2.21 6.54 5.27
C ALA A 190 3.02 7.79 5.65
N TYR A 191 4.07 7.64 6.46
CA TYR A 191 4.85 8.79 6.91
C TYR A 191 5.69 9.39 5.79
N PHE A 192 6.09 8.60 4.78
CA PHE A 192 6.71 9.12 3.56
C PHE A 192 5.72 9.99 2.79
N GLY A 193 4.51 9.48 2.49
CA GLY A 193 3.48 10.23 1.77
C GLY A 193 3.00 11.48 2.51
N LEU A 194 2.84 11.39 3.84
CA LEU A 194 2.49 12.53 4.70
C LEU A 194 3.56 13.62 4.69
N THR A 195 4.83 13.22 4.68
CA THR A 195 5.94 14.18 4.59
C THR A 195 6.00 14.83 3.22
N VAL A 196 5.80 14.06 2.14
CA VAL A 196 5.73 14.61 0.79
C VAL A 196 4.56 15.60 0.66
N THR A 197 3.35 15.24 1.09
CA THR A 197 2.19 16.16 1.01
C THR A 197 2.37 17.41 1.89
N TRP A 198 3.08 17.29 3.02
CA TRP A 198 3.44 18.43 3.85
C TRP A 198 4.40 19.40 3.14
N ILE A 199 5.46 18.91 2.50
CA ILE A 199 6.37 19.76 1.71
C ILE A 199 5.64 20.38 0.50
N LEU A 200 4.73 19.63 -0.11
CA LEU A 200 3.88 20.04 -1.22
C LEU A 200 2.61 20.81 -0.80
N TYR A 201 2.53 21.28 0.45
CA TYR A 201 1.37 22.00 0.97
C TYR A 201 0.86 23.08 0.00
N ARG A 202 -0.44 23.05 -0.28
CA ARG A 202 -1.13 23.95 -1.21
C ARG A 202 -1.97 24.98 -0.43
N PRO A 203 -1.53 26.25 -0.33
CA PRO A 203 -2.20 27.25 0.50
C PRO A 203 -3.60 27.61 -0.01
N ASN A 204 -3.84 27.48 -1.31
CA ASN A 204 -5.12 27.85 -1.94
C ASN A 204 -5.97 26.63 -2.31
N LEU A 205 -5.70 25.46 -1.73
CA LEU A 205 -6.44 24.22 -2.05
C LEU A 205 -7.95 24.34 -1.77
N TYR A 206 -8.36 25.26 -0.88
CA TYR A 206 -9.76 25.58 -0.64
C TYR A 206 -10.52 26.02 -1.91
N GLN A 207 -9.82 26.47 -2.95
CA GLN A 207 -10.40 26.80 -4.26
C GLN A 207 -10.87 25.55 -5.01
N SER A 208 -10.39 24.36 -4.62
CA SER A 208 -10.85 23.06 -5.11
C SER A 208 -11.79 22.33 -4.14
N LYS A 209 -12.21 22.92 -3.02
CA LYS A 209 -12.89 22.22 -1.91
C LYS A 209 -14.17 21.45 -2.27
N ASP A 210 -14.82 21.79 -3.38
CA ASP A 210 -16.06 21.13 -3.84
C ASP A 210 -15.78 19.86 -4.69
N ARG A 211 -14.52 19.63 -5.08
CA ARG A 211 -14.08 18.46 -5.86
C ARG A 211 -13.55 17.26 -5.05
N PRO A 212 -12.90 17.42 -3.87
CA PRO A 212 -12.54 16.30 -3.02
C PRO A 212 -13.75 15.78 -2.23
N SER A 213 -14.82 15.45 -2.95
CA SER A 213 -16.02 14.82 -2.41
C SER A 213 -16.35 13.56 -3.20
N SER A 214 -17.21 12.72 -2.65
CA SER A 214 -17.75 11.56 -3.35
C SER A 214 -19.17 11.82 -3.86
N VAL A 215 -19.60 10.95 -4.76
CA VAL A 215 -20.98 10.77 -5.21
C VAL A 215 -21.33 9.30 -5.10
N TYR A 216 -22.62 8.96 -5.09
CA TYR A 216 -23.08 7.60 -4.80
C TYR A 216 -22.34 6.49 -5.58
N HIS A 217 -22.14 6.67 -6.89
CA HIS A 217 -21.46 5.67 -7.71
C HIS A 217 -19.94 5.64 -7.48
N SER A 218 -19.29 6.77 -7.17
CA SER A 218 -17.86 6.79 -6.89
C SER A 218 -17.55 6.06 -5.57
N ASP A 219 -18.44 6.18 -4.58
CA ASP A 219 -18.36 5.41 -3.33
C ASP A 219 -18.59 3.91 -3.52
N LEU A 220 -19.50 3.52 -4.44
CA LEU A 220 -19.68 2.11 -4.80
C LEU A 220 -18.44 1.54 -5.50
N PHE A 221 -17.80 2.31 -6.39
CA PHE A 221 -16.52 1.91 -6.99
C PHE A 221 -15.42 1.78 -5.92
N ALA A 222 -15.33 2.72 -4.97
CA ALA A 222 -14.36 2.63 -3.88
C ALA A 222 -14.56 1.42 -2.96
N MET A 223 -15.82 0.96 -2.80
CA MET A 223 -16.10 -0.29 -2.09
C MET A 223 -15.57 -1.53 -2.81
N ILE A 224 -15.43 -1.53 -4.14
CA ILE A 224 -14.74 -2.61 -4.85
C ILE A 224 -13.32 -2.73 -4.31
N GLY A 225 -12.57 -1.62 -4.29
CA GLY A 225 -11.22 -1.59 -3.75
C GLY A 225 -11.15 -2.06 -2.30
N THR A 226 -12.06 -1.54 -1.46
CA THR A 226 -12.18 -1.93 -0.05
C THR A 226 -12.35 -3.44 0.13
N LEU A 227 -13.29 -4.06 -0.60
CA LEU A 227 -13.59 -5.48 -0.44
C LEU A 227 -12.47 -6.38 -0.93
N PHE A 228 -11.82 -6.04 -2.06
CA PHE A 228 -10.67 -6.80 -2.55
C PHE A 228 -9.47 -6.69 -1.59
N LEU A 229 -9.22 -5.51 -1.02
CA LEU A 229 -8.23 -5.37 0.04
C LEU A 229 -8.59 -6.23 1.27
N TRP A 230 -9.82 -6.12 1.75
CA TRP A 230 -10.28 -6.84 2.95
C TRP A 230 -10.21 -8.36 2.79
N MET A 231 -10.67 -8.90 1.65
CA MET A 231 -10.73 -10.34 1.41
C MET A 231 -9.36 -10.98 1.21
N TYR A 232 -8.42 -10.27 0.59
CA TYR A 232 -7.08 -10.79 0.27
C TYR A 232 -5.99 -10.41 1.27
N TRP A 233 -6.29 -9.56 2.26
CA TRP A 233 -5.35 -9.22 3.32
C TRP A 233 -4.78 -10.44 4.09
N PRO A 234 -5.55 -11.52 4.37
CA PRO A 234 -4.97 -12.71 4.98
C PRO A 234 -3.84 -13.32 4.15
N SER A 235 -3.96 -13.32 2.81
CA SER A 235 -2.88 -13.72 1.90
C SER A 235 -1.72 -12.72 1.98
N PHE A 236 -2.01 -11.41 1.97
CA PHE A 236 -0.99 -10.36 2.11
C PHE A 236 -0.13 -10.52 3.37
N ASN A 237 -0.74 -10.71 4.53
CA ASN A 237 0.01 -10.85 5.78
C ASN A 237 0.72 -12.21 5.97
N SER A 238 0.55 -13.15 5.03
CA SER A 238 1.06 -14.52 5.16
C SER A 238 1.93 -14.97 3.97
N ALA A 239 2.01 -14.18 2.89
CA ALA A 239 2.63 -14.58 1.63
C ALA A 239 4.14 -14.86 1.73
N VAL A 240 4.83 -14.18 2.66
CA VAL A 240 6.27 -14.33 2.93
C VAL A 240 6.57 -14.95 4.29
N SER A 241 5.53 -15.35 5.04
CA SER A 241 5.72 -16.14 6.26
C SER A 241 6.25 -17.53 5.90
N ASN A 242 7.01 -18.12 6.83
CA ASN A 242 7.47 -19.50 6.68
C ASN A 242 6.29 -20.46 6.43
N HIS A 243 6.47 -21.37 5.47
CA HIS A 243 5.45 -22.34 5.07
C HIS A 243 5.00 -23.23 6.24
N GLY A 244 3.70 -23.54 6.27
CA GLY A 244 3.10 -24.39 7.28
C GLY A 244 2.45 -23.59 8.41
N ASP A 245 3.05 -23.59 9.59
CA ASP A 245 2.40 -23.13 10.82
C ASP A 245 2.24 -21.60 10.89
N ALA A 246 3.31 -20.86 10.59
CA ALA A 246 3.33 -19.40 10.69
C ALA A 246 2.42 -18.74 9.65
N GLN A 247 2.50 -19.23 8.40
CA GLN A 247 1.61 -18.81 7.31
C GLN A 247 0.13 -19.04 7.65
N HIS A 248 -0.24 -20.23 8.11
CA HIS A 248 -1.63 -20.52 8.49
C HIS A 248 -2.11 -19.66 9.66
N ARG A 249 -1.26 -19.46 10.67
CA ARG A 249 -1.56 -18.58 11.82
C ARG A 249 -1.75 -17.13 11.39
N ALA A 250 -0.93 -16.63 10.45
CA ALA A 250 -1.03 -15.28 9.90
C ALA A 250 -2.37 -15.04 9.18
N VAL A 251 -2.84 -16.03 8.41
CA VAL A 251 -4.17 -15.99 7.77
C VAL A 251 -5.27 -15.85 8.81
N ILE A 252 -5.30 -16.73 9.82
CA ILE A 252 -6.36 -16.74 10.85
C ILE A 252 -6.36 -15.44 11.65
N ASN A 253 -5.18 -14.99 12.11
CA ASN A 253 -5.08 -13.77 12.90
C ASN A 253 -5.52 -12.54 12.10
N THR A 254 -5.16 -12.46 10.83
CA THR A 254 -5.57 -11.35 9.96
C THR A 254 -7.08 -11.35 9.73
N TYR A 255 -7.65 -12.51 9.43
CA TYR A 255 -9.09 -12.68 9.25
C TYR A 255 -9.88 -12.23 10.50
N CYS A 256 -9.48 -12.70 11.68
CA CYS A 256 -10.13 -12.32 12.95
C CYS A 256 -10.01 -10.82 13.22
N SER A 257 -8.82 -10.23 13.03
CA SER A 257 -8.61 -8.80 13.28
C SER A 257 -9.48 -7.92 12.37
N LEU A 258 -9.51 -8.24 11.07
CA LEU A 258 -10.34 -7.54 10.10
C LEU A 258 -11.84 -7.62 10.44
N ALA A 259 -12.32 -8.80 10.86
CA ALA A 259 -13.71 -8.96 11.28
C ALA A 259 -14.07 -8.06 12.48
N ALA A 260 -13.22 -8.02 13.51
CA ALA A 260 -13.44 -7.14 14.67
C ALA A 260 -13.35 -5.65 14.30
N CYS A 261 -12.45 -5.30 13.38
CA CYS A 261 -12.24 -3.93 12.90
C CYS A 261 -13.49 -3.38 12.19
N VAL A 262 -14.18 -4.22 11.39
CA VAL A 262 -15.43 -3.82 10.71
C VAL A 262 -16.50 -3.42 11.71
N LEU A 263 -16.78 -4.26 12.72
CA LEU A 263 -17.85 -4.01 13.69
C LEU A 263 -17.61 -2.71 14.46
N THR A 264 -16.36 -2.46 14.86
CA THR A 264 -15.99 -1.28 15.64
C THR A 264 -15.96 -0.01 14.80
N ALA A 265 -15.48 -0.06 13.57
CA ALA A 265 -15.53 1.08 12.64
C ALA A 265 -16.99 1.48 12.33
N VAL A 266 -17.87 0.51 12.06
CA VAL A 266 -19.31 0.76 11.83
C VAL A 266 -19.97 1.36 13.07
N ALA A 267 -19.76 0.75 14.24
CA ALA A 267 -20.34 1.23 15.50
C ALA A 267 -19.91 2.67 15.79
N LEU A 268 -18.61 2.96 15.68
CA LEU A 268 -18.10 4.29 15.97
C LEU A 268 -18.52 5.31 14.91
N SER A 269 -18.59 4.93 13.62
CA SER A 269 -19.13 5.80 12.58
C SER A 269 -20.56 6.24 12.90
N SER A 270 -21.40 5.33 13.39
CA SER A 270 -22.78 5.65 13.79
C SER A 270 -22.80 6.56 15.03
N VAL A 271 -22.03 6.23 16.07
CA VAL A 271 -21.97 6.98 17.34
C VAL A 271 -21.51 8.43 17.14
N LEU A 272 -20.52 8.65 16.28
CA LEU A 272 -19.97 10.00 16.03
C LEU A 272 -20.89 10.86 15.14
N HIS A 273 -21.83 10.23 14.41
CA HIS A 273 -22.80 10.96 13.61
C HIS A 273 -24.02 11.36 14.45
N LYS A 274 -24.40 12.66 14.43
CA LYS A 274 -25.51 13.22 15.24
C LYS A 274 -26.87 12.54 15.11
N LYS A 275 -27.07 11.75 14.03
CA LYS A 275 -28.30 11.00 13.73
C LYS A 275 -28.08 9.48 13.61
N GLY A 276 -26.94 8.95 14.04
CA GLY A 276 -26.64 7.51 13.95
C GLY A 276 -26.39 6.99 12.53
N LYS A 277 -26.11 7.85 11.55
CA LYS A 277 -25.85 7.45 10.16
C LYS A 277 -24.41 6.99 9.99
N LEU A 278 -24.18 6.15 8.98
CA LEU A 278 -22.84 5.70 8.60
C LEU A 278 -22.24 6.63 7.54
N ASP A 279 -20.92 6.77 7.58
CA ASP A 279 -20.14 7.51 6.58
C ASP A 279 -19.32 6.52 5.74
N MET A 280 -19.44 6.61 4.41
CA MET A 280 -18.76 5.69 3.50
C MET A 280 -17.24 5.78 3.58
N VAL A 281 -16.67 6.94 3.93
CA VAL A 281 -15.21 7.08 4.10
C VAL A 281 -14.72 6.16 5.23
N HIS A 282 -15.47 6.07 6.34
CA HIS A 282 -15.14 5.16 7.43
C HIS A 282 -15.28 3.71 7.01
N ILE A 283 -16.35 3.35 6.28
CA ILE A 283 -16.58 1.97 5.85
C ILE A 283 -15.55 1.50 4.83
N GLN A 284 -15.14 2.38 3.91
CA GLN A 284 -14.14 2.08 2.88
C GLN A 284 -12.73 1.93 3.45
N ASN A 285 -12.39 2.68 4.50
CA ASN A 285 -11.00 2.77 4.97
C ASN A 285 -10.82 2.17 6.37
N ALA A 286 -11.56 2.63 7.38
CA ALA A 286 -11.31 2.24 8.77
C ALA A 286 -11.56 0.75 9.05
N THR A 287 -12.36 0.08 8.22
CA THR A 287 -12.60 -1.37 8.28
C THR A 287 -11.36 -2.20 7.94
N LEU A 288 -10.36 -1.60 7.29
CA LEU A 288 -9.12 -2.23 6.86
C LEU A 288 -7.98 -2.11 7.88
N ALA A 289 -8.12 -1.24 8.88
CA ALA A 289 -7.07 -0.92 9.86
C ALA A 289 -6.60 -2.12 10.69
N GLY A 290 -7.48 -3.11 10.92
CA GLY A 290 -7.13 -4.36 11.60
C GLY A 290 -6.10 -5.18 10.83
N GLY A 291 -6.20 -5.22 9.49
CA GLY A 291 -5.24 -5.92 8.63
C GLY A 291 -3.85 -5.30 8.71
N VAL A 292 -3.77 -3.97 8.68
CA VAL A 292 -2.53 -3.21 8.88
C VAL A 292 -1.92 -3.49 10.25
N ALA A 293 -2.72 -3.42 11.31
CA ALA A 293 -2.23 -3.47 12.69
C ALA A 293 -1.77 -4.85 13.15
N VAL A 294 -2.15 -5.92 12.46
CA VAL A 294 -1.60 -7.25 12.73
C VAL A 294 -0.46 -7.64 11.79
N GLY A 295 -0.11 -6.85 10.77
CA GLY A 295 0.90 -7.21 9.76
C GLY A 295 2.20 -7.78 10.35
N THR A 296 2.80 -7.13 11.34
CA THR A 296 4.01 -7.63 12.02
C THR A 296 3.75 -8.88 12.86
N ALA A 297 2.65 -8.90 13.62
CA ALA A 297 2.41 -9.89 14.67
C ALA A 297 1.53 -11.07 14.23
N ALA A 298 0.97 -11.05 13.01
CA ALA A 298 0.02 -12.05 12.52
C ALA A 298 0.64 -13.44 12.50
N GLU A 299 1.90 -13.56 12.07
CA GLU A 299 2.65 -14.81 12.10
C GLU A 299 3.17 -15.19 13.50
N MET A 300 3.05 -14.31 14.49
CA MET A 300 3.45 -14.58 15.87
C MET A 300 2.28 -15.15 16.70
N MET A 301 2.57 -15.66 17.90
CA MET A 301 1.59 -16.29 18.79
C MET A 301 0.79 -15.25 19.57
N LEU A 302 -0.07 -14.51 18.87
CA LEU A 302 -1.05 -13.58 19.48
C LEU A 302 -2.19 -14.29 20.25
N MET A 303 -2.45 -15.55 19.90
CA MET A 303 -3.75 -16.22 20.03
C MET A 303 -4.88 -15.47 19.28
N PRO A 304 -5.91 -16.17 18.77
CA PRO A 304 -6.98 -15.51 18.00
C PRO A 304 -7.75 -14.42 18.75
N TYR A 305 -7.82 -14.48 20.09
CA TYR A 305 -8.44 -13.40 20.86
C TYR A 305 -7.60 -12.12 20.85
N GLY A 306 -6.26 -12.23 20.77
CA GLY A 306 -5.36 -11.09 20.68
C GLY A 306 -5.57 -10.33 19.38
N SER A 307 -5.74 -11.04 18.26
CA SER A 307 -6.03 -10.42 16.96
C SER A 307 -7.40 -9.73 16.92
N LEU A 308 -8.43 -10.30 17.57
CA LEU A 308 -9.73 -9.62 17.75
C LEU A 308 -9.58 -8.32 18.55
N ILE A 309 -8.79 -8.30 19.63
CA ILE A 309 -8.55 -7.09 20.45
C ILE A 309 -7.85 -6.02 19.61
N ILE A 310 -6.82 -6.38 18.84
CA ILE A 310 -6.10 -5.43 17.99
C ILE A 310 -7.04 -4.83 16.93
N GLY A 311 -7.85 -5.67 16.27
CA GLY A 311 -8.83 -5.23 15.29
C GLY A 311 -9.88 -4.29 15.89
N PHE A 312 -10.41 -4.64 17.06
CA PHE A 312 -11.36 -3.82 17.82
C PHE A 312 -10.78 -2.42 18.11
N ILE A 313 -9.54 -2.34 18.60
CA ILE A 313 -8.89 -1.07 18.94
C ILE A 313 -8.62 -0.25 17.67
N CYS A 314 -8.16 -0.87 16.59
CA CYS A 314 -7.77 -0.16 15.38
C CYS A 314 -8.97 0.37 14.58
N GLY A 315 -10.13 -0.33 14.60
CA GLY A 315 -11.36 0.20 14.02
C GLY A 315 -11.83 1.48 14.75
N ILE A 316 -11.66 1.53 16.08
CA ILE A 316 -11.91 2.73 16.88
C ILE A 316 -10.93 3.86 16.52
N ILE A 317 -9.63 3.59 16.59
CA ILE A 317 -8.57 4.60 16.38
C ILE A 317 -8.64 5.18 14.97
N SER A 318 -8.78 4.32 13.95
CA SER A 318 -8.87 4.78 12.56
C SER A 318 -10.09 5.69 12.36
N THR A 319 -11.26 5.30 12.86
CA THR A 319 -12.49 6.10 12.71
C THR A 319 -12.40 7.44 13.45
N LEU A 320 -11.86 7.46 14.68
CA LEU A 320 -11.55 8.72 15.38
C LEU A 320 -10.55 9.58 14.60
N GLY A 321 -9.58 8.94 13.95
CA GLY A 321 -8.58 9.60 13.10
C GLY A 321 -9.23 10.35 11.93
N PHE A 322 -10.17 9.71 11.23
CA PHE A 322 -10.93 10.37 10.16
C PHE A 322 -11.75 11.56 10.66
N VAL A 323 -12.49 11.39 11.77
CA VAL A 323 -13.41 12.42 12.27
C VAL A 323 -12.68 13.62 12.90
N TYR A 324 -11.60 13.38 13.66
CA TYR A 324 -10.98 14.41 14.51
C TYR A 324 -9.55 14.74 14.11
N LEU A 325 -8.74 13.73 13.81
CA LEU A 325 -7.32 13.94 13.59
C LEU A 325 -7.02 14.52 12.21
N THR A 326 -7.65 14.01 11.16
CA THR A 326 -7.45 14.50 9.79
C THR A 326 -7.76 16.00 9.67
N PRO A 327 -8.92 16.51 10.14
CA PRO A 327 -9.19 17.94 10.14
C PRO A 327 -8.21 18.76 10.99
N PHE A 328 -7.74 18.19 12.12
CA PHE A 328 -6.73 18.85 12.97
C PHE A 328 -5.38 18.97 12.25
N LEU A 329 -4.90 17.89 11.63
CA LEU A 329 -3.64 17.87 10.89
C LEU A 329 -3.65 18.86 9.72
N GLU A 330 -4.76 18.92 8.98
CA GLU A 330 -4.91 19.87 7.88
C GLU A 330 -4.92 21.33 8.37
N SER A 331 -5.77 21.64 9.35
CA SER A 331 -5.98 23.01 9.82
C SER A 331 -4.84 23.58 10.67
N ARG A 332 -4.15 22.73 11.45
CA ARG A 332 -3.13 23.17 12.42
C ARG A 332 -1.71 22.85 11.99
N LEU A 333 -1.50 21.73 11.28
CA LEU A 333 -0.16 21.27 10.88
C LEU A 333 0.09 21.37 9.37
N ARG A 334 -0.91 21.83 8.58
CA ARG A 334 -0.80 22.00 7.13
C ARG A 334 -0.52 20.69 6.39
N ILE A 335 -1.06 19.58 6.90
CA ILE A 335 -0.93 18.25 6.28
C ILE A 335 -2.25 17.93 5.58
N GLN A 336 -2.26 18.00 4.25
CA GLN A 336 -3.43 17.71 3.42
C GLN A 336 -3.37 16.23 3.03
N ASP A 337 -4.04 15.35 3.77
CA ASP A 337 -4.06 13.89 3.54
C ASP A 337 -5.36 13.48 2.84
N THR A 338 -5.30 13.23 1.53
CA THR A 338 -6.51 13.07 0.68
C THR A 338 -7.30 11.80 1.01
N CYS A 339 -6.63 10.67 1.18
CA CYS A 339 -7.29 9.40 1.54
C CYS A 339 -7.33 9.16 3.06
N GLY A 340 -6.79 10.06 3.88
CA GLY A 340 -6.64 9.82 5.31
C GLY A 340 -5.72 8.63 5.60
N ILE A 341 -4.62 8.48 4.84
CA ILE A 341 -3.68 7.37 4.96
C ILE A 341 -3.03 7.31 6.33
N HIS A 342 -2.96 8.44 7.06
CA HIS A 342 -2.52 8.43 8.45
C HIS A 342 -3.42 7.58 9.35
N ASN A 343 -4.73 7.56 9.07
CA ASN A 343 -5.72 6.88 9.91
C ASN A 343 -5.77 5.38 9.64
N LEU A 344 -5.55 4.96 8.40
CA LEU A 344 -5.55 3.56 7.99
C LEU A 344 -4.16 2.92 8.07
N HIS A 345 -3.13 3.57 7.53
CA HIS A 345 -1.80 2.98 7.41
C HIS A 345 -0.82 3.49 8.48
N GLY A 346 -0.83 4.80 8.76
CA GLY A 346 0.13 5.43 9.69
C GLY A 346 -0.03 4.97 11.13
N MET A 347 -1.13 5.37 11.80
CA MET A 347 -1.37 5.01 13.20
C MET A 347 -1.52 3.49 13.40
N PRO A 348 -2.29 2.75 12.57
CA PRO A 348 -2.38 1.30 12.71
C PRO A 348 -1.05 0.60 12.41
N GLY A 349 -0.21 1.14 11.52
CA GLY A 349 1.13 0.62 11.25
C GLY A 349 2.07 0.76 12.47
N ILE A 350 2.06 1.91 13.13
CA ILE A 350 2.79 2.11 14.40
C ILE A 350 2.28 1.14 15.47
N ILE A 351 0.96 1.00 15.60
CA ILE A 351 0.35 0.04 16.54
C ILE A 351 0.84 -1.37 16.21
N GLY A 352 0.87 -1.77 14.94
CA GLY A 352 1.36 -3.08 14.52
C GLY A 352 2.83 -3.32 14.84
N GLY A 353 3.69 -2.33 14.63
CA GLY A 353 5.10 -2.41 15.04
C GLY A 353 5.28 -2.56 16.56
N ILE A 354 4.49 -1.83 17.35
CA ILE A 354 4.49 -1.94 18.82
C ILE A 354 3.98 -3.31 19.27
N VAL A 355 2.86 -3.78 18.71
CA VAL A 355 2.32 -5.11 19.00
C VAL A 355 3.34 -6.17 18.64
N GLY A 356 3.95 -6.11 17.45
CA GLY A 356 5.00 -7.03 17.04
C GLY A 356 6.19 -7.05 17.99
N ALA A 357 6.64 -5.89 18.47
CA ALA A 357 7.71 -5.80 19.47
C ALA A 357 7.33 -6.47 20.80
N VAL A 358 6.10 -6.25 21.28
CA VAL A 358 5.61 -6.85 22.53
C VAL A 358 5.41 -8.36 22.38
N THR A 359 4.84 -8.82 21.26
CA THR A 359 4.63 -10.25 20.99
C THR A 359 5.96 -10.98 20.84
N ALA A 360 6.93 -10.39 20.13
CA ALA A 360 8.28 -10.94 20.05
C ALA A 360 8.97 -11.00 21.42
N ALA A 361 8.83 -9.96 22.26
CA ALA A 361 9.38 -9.93 23.61
C ALA A 361 8.74 -10.96 24.56
N SER A 362 7.52 -11.40 24.25
CA SER A 362 6.77 -12.38 25.05
C SER A 362 6.95 -13.82 24.57
N ALA A 363 7.63 -14.03 23.44
CA ALA A 363 7.85 -15.35 22.88
C ALA A 363 8.72 -16.22 23.80
N ASN A 364 8.30 -17.47 24.00
CA ASN A 364 8.97 -18.41 24.89
C ASN A 364 8.75 -19.86 24.45
N THR A 365 9.47 -20.77 25.08
CA THR A 365 9.51 -22.20 24.72
C THR A 365 8.25 -22.96 25.15
N GLU A 366 7.45 -22.44 26.08
CA GLU A 366 6.16 -23.03 26.46
C GLU A 366 5.13 -22.82 25.35
N LEU A 367 5.15 -21.65 24.71
CA LEU A 367 4.25 -21.31 23.62
C LEU A 367 4.63 -21.95 22.29
N TYR A 368 5.92 -21.96 21.95
CA TYR A 368 6.40 -22.36 20.61
C TYR A 368 7.09 -23.73 20.57
N GLY A 369 7.45 -24.31 21.72
CA GLY A 369 8.47 -25.34 21.76
C GLY A 369 9.86 -24.79 21.41
N GLN A 370 10.90 -25.60 21.59
CA GLN A 370 12.29 -25.18 21.30
C GLN A 370 12.49 -24.99 19.78
N GLU A 371 12.12 -25.98 18.98
CA GLU A 371 12.30 -25.96 17.53
C GLU A 371 11.43 -24.91 16.84
N GLY A 372 10.17 -24.78 17.27
CA GLY A 372 9.26 -23.77 16.72
C GLY A 372 9.71 -22.34 17.01
N LEU A 373 10.30 -22.09 18.19
CA LEU A 373 10.83 -20.77 18.54
C LEU A 373 12.07 -20.42 17.71
N ALA A 374 12.97 -21.39 17.54
CA ALA A 374 14.15 -21.28 16.69
C ALA A 374 13.75 -20.98 15.23
N PHE A 375 12.77 -21.71 14.71
CA PHE A 375 12.27 -21.53 13.34
C PHE A 375 11.55 -20.19 13.13
N ALA A 376 10.67 -19.79 14.05
CA ALA A 376 9.89 -18.56 13.94
C ALA A 376 10.76 -17.30 13.88
N PHE A 377 11.89 -17.29 14.60
CA PHE A 377 12.75 -16.12 14.69
C PHE A 377 14.11 -16.27 14.01
N GLY A 378 14.45 -17.45 13.47
CA GLY A 378 15.65 -17.65 12.64
C GLY A 378 16.93 -17.96 13.41
N PHE A 379 16.84 -18.44 14.65
CA PHE A 379 18.00 -18.85 15.43
C PHE A 379 18.33 -20.30 15.11
N GLY A 380 19.36 -20.54 14.31
CA GLY A 380 19.96 -21.87 14.25
C GLY A 380 20.36 -22.33 15.65
N SER A 381 20.52 -23.64 15.84
CA SER A 381 20.91 -24.28 17.11
C SER A 381 22.24 -23.77 17.72
N SER A 382 22.91 -22.82 17.09
CA SER A 382 24.22 -22.26 17.40
C SER A 382 24.24 -20.77 17.79
N THR A 383 23.14 -20.02 17.70
CA THR A 383 23.08 -18.62 18.16
C THR A 383 22.87 -18.55 19.68
N LEU A 384 23.97 -18.69 20.42
CA LEU A 384 24.08 -18.60 21.89
C LEU A 384 23.60 -17.27 22.51
N SER A 385 23.19 -16.28 21.72
CA SER A 385 22.90 -14.91 22.18
C SER A 385 21.46 -14.43 21.94
N TRP A 386 20.56 -15.27 21.41
CA TRP A 386 19.18 -14.82 21.24
C TRP A 386 18.40 -14.78 22.56
N ASN A 387 17.64 -13.71 22.73
CA ASN A 387 16.69 -13.54 23.81
C ASN A 387 15.45 -12.84 23.24
N ALA A 388 14.25 -13.31 23.58
CA ALA A 388 12.99 -12.67 23.23
C ALA A 388 12.99 -11.16 23.53
N SER A 389 13.54 -10.76 24.69
CA SER A 389 13.67 -9.34 25.05
C SER A 389 14.56 -8.57 24.06
N THR A 390 15.61 -9.19 23.54
CA THR A 390 16.45 -8.60 22.49
C THR A 390 15.67 -8.48 21.19
N GLN A 391 14.93 -9.52 20.76
CA GLN A 391 14.09 -9.43 19.57
C GLN A 391 13.11 -8.25 19.66
N GLY A 392 12.39 -8.13 20.78
CA GLY A 392 11.44 -7.02 20.98
C GLY A 392 12.10 -5.63 20.89
N LYS A 393 13.34 -5.49 21.36
CA LYS A 393 14.11 -4.23 21.20
C LYS A 393 14.47 -3.96 19.74
N PHE A 394 14.86 -4.98 18.98
CA PHE A 394 15.19 -4.84 17.57
C PHE A 394 13.93 -4.55 16.73
N GLN A 395 12.78 -5.16 17.04
CA GLN A 395 11.48 -4.78 16.45
C GLN A 395 11.18 -3.29 16.68
N ALA A 396 11.33 -2.81 17.92
CA ALA A 396 11.12 -1.40 18.24
C ALA A 396 12.13 -0.49 17.52
N ALA A 397 13.39 -0.88 17.42
CA ALA A 397 14.41 -0.16 16.65
C ALA A 397 14.03 -0.09 15.15
N GLY A 398 13.55 -1.19 14.57
CA GLY A 398 13.07 -1.25 13.19
C GLY A 398 11.94 -0.27 12.90
N LEU A 399 10.99 -0.12 13.84
CA LEU A 399 9.93 0.89 13.73
C LEU A 399 10.49 2.31 13.65
N PHE A 400 11.45 2.65 14.52
CA PHE A 400 12.08 3.98 14.51
C PHE A 400 12.94 4.22 13.26
N VAL A 401 13.64 3.19 12.76
CA VAL A 401 14.37 3.27 11.49
C VAL A 401 13.43 3.52 10.33
N SER A 402 12.31 2.79 10.25
CA SER A 402 11.28 2.99 9.23
C SER A 402 10.72 4.42 9.24
N LEU A 403 10.41 4.95 10.42
CA LEU A 403 9.98 6.34 10.58
C LEU A 403 11.06 7.33 10.13
N ALA A 404 12.30 7.14 10.55
CA ALA A 404 13.40 8.03 10.17
C ALA A 404 13.62 8.04 8.65
N MET A 405 13.65 6.87 8.02
CA MET A 405 13.79 6.72 6.57
C MET A 405 12.63 7.38 5.82
N ALA A 406 11.39 7.18 6.30
CA ALA A 406 10.20 7.76 5.72
C ALA A 406 10.19 9.30 5.79
N LEU A 407 10.53 9.87 6.95
CA LEU A 407 10.56 11.32 7.16
C LEU A 407 11.70 11.98 6.36
N VAL A 408 12.93 11.45 6.45
CA VAL A 408 14.07 12.03 5.73
C VAL A 408 13.90 11.87 4.22
N GLY A 409 13.51 10.67 3.77
CA GLY A 409 13.24 10.40 2.37
C GLY A 409 12.10 11.26 1.81
N GLY A 410 11.00 11.37 2.57
CA GLY A 410 9.85 12.19 2.19
C GLY A 410 10.17 13.69 2.08
N ILE A 411 11.07 14.22 2.92
CA ILE A 411 11.56 15.59 2.79
C ILE A 411 12.32 15.76 1.46
N ILE A 412 13.29 14.87 1.20
CA ILE A 412 14.14 14.94 0.00
C ILE A 412 13.27 14.86 -1.26
N VAL A 413 12.42 13.85 -1.34
CA VAL A 413 11.55 13.63 -2.49
C VAL A 413 10.51 14.75 -2.60
N GLY A 414 9.91 15.19 -1.49
CA GLY A 414 8.98 16.32 -1.48
C GLY A 414 9.60 17.60 -2.07
N VAL A 415 10.86 17.90 -1.74
CA VAL A 415 11.59 19.05 -2.30
C VAL A 415 11.79 18.88 -3.82
N ILE A 416 12.18 17.69 -4.29
CA ILE A 416 12.31 17.39 -5.72
C ILE A 416 10.97 17.61 -6.43
N LEU A 417 9.88 17.05 -5.89
CA LEU A 417 8.55 17.12 -6.48
C LEU A 417 7.93 18.53 -6.42
N LYS A 418 8.44 19.42 -5.56
CA LYS A 418 7.96 20.81 -5.46
C LYS A 418 8.41 21.68 -6.63
N LEU A 419 9.41 21.24 -7.38
CA LEU A 419 9.94 22.01 -8.51
C LEU A 419 8.85 22.25 -9.59
N PRO A 420 8.82 23.42 -10.27
CA PRO A 420 7.66 23.86 -11.06
C PRO A 420 7.62 23.33 -12.51
N PHE A 421 8.32 22.24 -12.82
CA PHE A 421 8.45 21.74 -14.20
C PHE A 421 7.75 20.40 -14.45
N TRP A 422 7.17 19.78 -13.41
CA TRP A 422 6.55 18.47 -13.53
C TRP A 422 5.15 18.50 -14.15
N GLY A 423 4.54 19.67 -14.27
CA GLY A 423 3.21 19.83 -14.86
C GLY A 423 2.09 19.53 -13.88
N GLN A 424 2.35 19.75 -12.59
CA GLN A 424 1.36 19.75 -11.53
C GLN A 424 0.20 20.72 -11.83
N ALA A 425 -1.02 20.35 -11.43
CA ALA A 425 -2.17 21.22 -11.51
C ALA A 425 -2.03 22.44 -10.57
N ALA A 426 -2.68 23.54 -10.93
CA ALA A 426 -2.88 24.68 -10.05
C ALA A 426 -3.82 24.32 -8.88
N ASP A 427 -3.80 25.11 -7.81
CA ASP A 427 -4.57 24.81 -6.58
C ASP A 427 -6.08 24.75 -6.86
N GLU A 428 -6.58 25.57 -7.79
CA GLU A 428 -7.96 25.62 -8.29
C GLU A 428 -8.30 24.57 -9.35
N ASN A 429 -7.38 23.65 -9.66
CA ASN A 429 -7.56 22.59 -10.66
C ASN A 429 -7.20 21.20 -10.10
N CYS A 430 -7.04 21.08 -8.78
CA CYS A 430 -6.83 19.79 -8.12
C CYS A 430 -8.12 18.95 -8.13
N PHE A 431 -7.95 17.62 -8.06
CA PHE A 431 -9.02 16.63 -8.06
C PHE A 431 -9.89 16.62 -9.35
N GLU A 432 -9.26 16.87 -10.50
CA GLU A 432 -9.93 16.94 -11.81
C GLU A 432 -9.20 16.11 -12.88
N ASP A 433 -9.89 15.11 -13.44
CA ASP A 433 -9.38 14.24 -14.50
C ASP A 433 -9.14 15.00 -15.81
N ALA A 434 -9.97 15.98 -16.14
CA ALA A 434 -9.89 16.75 -17.38
C ALA A 434 -8.54 17.49 -17.58
N ILE A 435 -7.71 17.58 -16.54
CA ILE A 435 -6.36 18.14 -16.63
C ILE A 435 -5.40 17.24 -17.41
N TYR A 436 -5.56 15.91 -17.29
CA TYR A 436 -4.63 14.93 -17.87
C TYR A 436 -5.29 13.92 -18.82
N TRP A 437 -6.62 13.87 -18.85
CA TRP A 437 -7.38 12.91 -19.63
C TRP A 437 -8.27 13.59 -20.67
N GLU A 438 -8.42 12.95 -21.82
CA GLU A 438 -9.50 13.27 -22.75
C GLU A 438 -10.82 12.79 -22.12
N MET A 439 -11.72 13.72 -21.85
CA MET A 439 -13.00 13.40 -21.22
C MET A 439 -13.96 12.79 -22.25
N PRO A 440 -14.82 11.83 -21.84
CA PRO A 440 -15.88 11.34 -22.72
C PRO A 440 -16.70 12.52 -23.24
N LYS A 441 -17.01 12.53 -24.54
CA LYS A 441 -17.89 13.54 -25.11
C LYS A 441 -19.22 13.45 -24.39
N ASP A 442 -19.60 14.50 -23.67
CA ASP A 442 -20.93 14.61 -23.10
C ASP A 442 -21.95 14.32 -24.20
N GLN A 443 -22.82 13.34 -23.96
CA GLN A 443 -24.01 13.11 -24.75
C GLN A 443 -24.95 14.29 -24.45
N LYS A 444 -24.62 15.48 -24.98
CA LYS A 444 -25.41 16.70 -24.82
C LYS A 444 -26.86 16.38 -25.19
N SER A 445 -27.71 16.36 -24.18
CA SER A 445 -29.13 16.74 -24.29
C SER A 445 -29.85 16.20 -25.52
N ILE A 446 -30.06 14.87 -25.61
CA ILE A 446 -31.30 14.38 -26.22
C ILE A 446 -32.39 14.59 -25.17
N VAL A 447 -32.70 15.86 -24.89
CA VAL A 447 -33.99 16.23 -24.33
C VAL A 447 -34.95 15.93 -25.46
N PHE A 448 -35.66 14.80 -25.38
CA PHE A 448 -36.92 14.65 -26.08
C PHE A 448 -37.80 15.81 -25.61
N HIS A 449 -37.83 16.90 -26.38
CA HIS A 449 -39.02 17.73 -26.39
C HIS A 449 -40.11 16.82 -26.95
N SER A 450 -40.98 16.31 -26.07
CA SER A 450 -42.29 15.87 -26.54
C SER A 450 -42.95 17.14 -27.08
N GLU A 451 -42.93 17.32 -28.41
CA GLU A 451 -43.92 18.17 -29.05
C GLU A 451 -45.27 17.57 -28.70
N ASP A 452 -45.94 18.16 -27.72
CA ASP A 452 -47.36 17.94 -27.48
C ASP A 452 -48.11 18.58 -28.67
N PRO A 453 -48.73 17.80 -29.57
CA PRO A 453 -49.40 18.34 -30.76
C PRO A 453 -50.68 19.12 -30.41
N THR A 454 -51.04 19.27 -29.13
CA THR A 454 -52.33 19.84 -28.71
C THR A 454 -52.29 21.32 -28.31
N LEU A 455 -51.12 21.96 -28.24
CA LEU A 455 -51.01 23.38 -27.92
C LEU A 455 -51.19 24.26 -29.17
N LYS A 456 -52.45 24.58 -29.50
CA LYS A 456 -52.79 25.70 -30.40
C LYS A 456 -52.39 27.02 -29.73
N PRO A 457 -51.69 27.94 -30.43
CA PRO A 457 -51.55 29.32 -29.97
C PRO A 457 -52.91 30.02 -30.03
N SER A 458 -53.24 30.76 -28.97
CA SER A 458 -54.35 31.71 -28.97
C SER A 458 -54.03 32.93 -29.86
N GLU A 459 -54.98 33.24 -30.74
CA GLU A 459 -55.22 34.42 -31.60
C GLU A 459 -54.79 35.79 -31.03
N PRO A 460 -54.58 36.82 -31.88
CA PRO A 460 -55.52 37.34 -32.91
C PRO A 460 -55.13 37.11 -34.37
#